data_AF-A0A951AUA9-F1
#
_entry.id   AF-A0A951AUA9-F1
#
_cell.length_a   1.000
_cell.length_b   1.000
_cell.length_c   1.000
_cell.angle_alpha   90.00
_cell.angle_beta   90.00
_cell.angle_gamma   90.00
#
_symmetry.space_group_name_H-M   'P 1'
#
loop_
_entity.id
_entity.type
_entity.pdbx_description
1 polymer ?
#
loop_
_entity_poly.entity_id
_entity_poly.type
_entity_poly.pdbx_seq_one_letter_code
_entity_poly.pdbx_strand_id
1 'polypeptide(L)'
;MTVAMGLIHLQVWLDGYRAIPIIGPLFILNAVCSGVLAAALLTVPARLRSLVAIVTALFTVGTLIGLIVSLTVGLFGMHEVMQAPFVVTTLVVETAGVVVLLLIAVLHHRTQRHQ
;
A
#
# COMPACT_ATOMS: atom_id res chain seq x y z
N MET A 1 6.77 -6.82 0.51
CA MET A 1 5.40 -6.42 0.91
C MET A 1 4.82 -5.41 -0.06
N THR A 2 5.47 -4.27 -0.32
CA THR A 2 4.97 -3.24 -1.26
C THR A 2 4.64 -3.78 -2.67
N VAL A 3 5.49 -4.63 -3.24
CA VAL A 3 5.20 -5.30 -4.53
C VAL A 3 3.97 -6.18 -4.44
N ALA A 4 3.85 -6.98 -3.37
CA ALA A 4 2.69 -7.87 -3.18
C ALA A 4 1.38 -7.09 -3.05
N MET A 5 1.37 -5.99 -2.29
CA MET A 5 0.22 -5.07 -2.21
C MET A 5 -0.17 -4.55 -3.60
N GLY A 6 0.79 -4.09 -4.41
CA GLY A 6 0.53 -3.63 -5.77
C GLY A 6 -0.04 -4.71 -6.68
N LEU A 7 0.49 -5.95 -6.60
CA LEU A 7 -0.02 -7.09 -7.36
C LEU A 7 -1.45 -7.48 -6.95
N ILE A 8 -1.76 -7.44 -5.65
CA ILE A 8 -3.12 -7.70 -5.17
C ILE A 8 -4.10 -6.65 -5.72
N HIS A 9 -3.74 -5.35 -5.67
CA HIS A 9 -4.59 -4.29 -6.22
C HIS A 9 -4.78 -4.43 -7.73
N LEU A 10 -3.73 -4.83 -8.46
CA LEU A 10 -3.84 -5.11 -9.89
C LEU A 10 -4.76 -6.30 -10.17
N GLN A 11 -4.65 -7.37 -9.38
CA GLN A 11 -5.49 -8.56 -9.52
C GLN A 11 -6.96 -8.21 -9.27
N VAL A 12 -7.27 -7.52 -8.16
CA VAL A 12 -8.65 -7.08 -7.84
C VAL A 12 -9.19 -6.13 -8.92
N TRP A 13 -8.34 -5.27 -9.47
CA TRP A 13 -8.71 -4.42 -10.61
C TRP A 13 -9.14 -5.24 -11.83
N LEU A 14 -8.39 -6.28 -12.18
CA LEU A 14 -8.71 -7.19 -13.28
C LEU A 14 -9.97 -8.02 -13.00
N ASP A 15 -10.20 -8.39 -11.74
CA ASP A 15 -11.30 -9.26 -11.29
C ASP A 15 -12.66 -8.53 -11.17
N GLY A 16 -12.74 -7.27 -11.60
CA GLY A 16 -14.01 -6.56 -11.78
C GLY A 16 -13.99 -5.10 -11.36
N TYR A 17 -13.01 -4.69 -10.56
CA TYR A 17 -13.01 -3.33 -9.97
C TYR A 17 -12.73 -2.26 -11.02
N ARG A 18 -12.12 -2.64 -12.16
CA ARG A 18 -11.91 -1.74 -13.31
C ARG A 18 -13.17 -1.05 -13.83
N ALA A 19 -14.35 -1.67 -13.65
CA ALA A 19 -15.62 -1.12 -14.13
C ALA A 19 -16.31 -0.21 -13.11
N ILE A 20 -15.82 -0.17 -11.85
CA ILE A 20 -16.43 0.63 -10.79
C ILE A 20 -15.95 2.09 -10.93
N PRO A 21 -16.86 3.06 -11.10
CA PRO A 21 -16.49 4.47 -11.18
C PRO A 21 -15.67 4.91 -9.96
N ILE A 22 -14.62 5.72 -10.18
CA ILE A 22 -13.66 6.20 -9.17
C ILE A 22 -12.76 5.10 -8.59
N ILE A 23 -13.34 4.00 -8.10
CA ILE A 23 -12.60 2.88 -7.49
C ILE A 23 -11.65 2.21 -8.49
N GLY A 24 -12.11 1.89 -9.70
CA GLY A 24 -11.27 1.25 -10.71
C GLY A 24 -9.98 2.04 -10.99
N PRO A 25 -10.07 3.35 -11.31
CA PRO A 25 -8.90 4.22 -11.43
C PRO A 25 -8.00 4.25 -10.19
N LEU A 26 -8.57 4.26 -8.98
CA LEU A 26 -7.78 4.25 -7.73
C LEU A 26 -7.00 2.95 -7.53
N PHE A 27 -7.57 1.80 -7.89
CA PHE A 27 -6.90 0.50 -7.77
C PHE A 27 -5.71 0.37 -8.73
N ILE A 28 -5.86 0.79 -10.00
CA ILE A 28 -4.73 0.76 -10.94
C ILE A 28 -3.66 1.80 -10.54
N LEU A 29 -4.06 2.99 -10.09
CA LEU A 29 -3.14 3.99 -9.57
C LEU A 29 -2.35 3.43 -8.38
N ASN A 30 -3.02 2.71 -7.48
CA ASN A 30 -2.38 2.08 -6.34
C ASN A 30 -1.34 1.03 -6.79
N ALA A 31 -1.70 0.15 -7.72
CA ALA A 31 -0.76 -0.83 -8.27
C ALA A 31 0.50 -0.18 -8.87
N VAL A 32 0.32 0.89 -9.65
CA VAL A 32 1.43 1.66 -10.25
C VAL A 32 2.28 2.34 -9.17
N CYS A 33 1.66 3.08 -8.25
CA CYS A 33 2.34 3.76 -7.15
C CYS A 33 3.14 2.77 -6.29
N SER A 34 2.57 1.61 -6.00
CA SER A 34 3.22 0.53 -5.27
C SER A 34 4.46 0.02 -5.99
N GLY A 35 4.39 -0.19 -7.31
CA GLY A 35 5.53 -0.58 -8.13
C GLY A 35 6.64 0.47 -8.13
N VAL A 36 6.27 1.75 -8.28
CA VAL A 36 7.22 2.88 -8.25
C VAL A 36 7.89 3.00 -6.89
N LEU A 37 7.13 2.94 -5.79
CA LEU A 37 7.67 3.02 -4.43
C LEU A 37 8.55 1.82 -4.09
N ALA A 38 8.19 0.62 -4.54
CA ALA A 38 9.03 -0.56 -4.40
C ALA A 38 10.37 -0.40 -5.15
N ALA A 39 10.34 0.08 -6.40
CA ALA A 39 11.56 0.35 -7.16
C ALA A 39 12.41 1.46 -6.51
N ALA A 40 11.76 2.51 -6.00
CA ALA A 40 12.45 3.59 -5.29
C ALA A 40 13.15 3.10 -4.02
N LEU A 41 12.50 2.25 -3.21
CA LEU A 41 13.12 1.67 -2.00
C LEU A 41 14.41 0.90 -2.30
N LEU A 42 14.53 0.30 -3.49
CA LEU A 42 15.70 -0.48 -3.91
C LEU A 42 16.79 0.37 -4.57
N THR A 43 16.41 1.45 -5.24
CA THR A 43 17.33 2.21 -6.11
C THR A 43 17.87 3.50 -5.49
N VAL A 44 17.17 4.09 -4.51
CA VAL A 44 17.61 5.38 -3.95
C VAL A 44 18.87 5.25 -3.07
N PRO A 45 19.72 6.29 -3.03
CA PRO A 45 20.87 6.34 -2.13
C PRO A 45 20.47 6.17 -0.66
N ALA A 46 21.36 5.61 0.17
CA ALA A 46 21.09 5.33 1.58
C ALA A 46 20.51 6.52 2.36
N ARG A 47 20.94 7.75 2.03
CA ARG A 47 20.44 8.99 2.62
C ARG A 47 18.96 9.31 2.36
N LEU A 48 18.40 8.82 1.25
CA LEU A 48 16.99 9.05 0.90
C LEU A 48 16.10 7.86 1.26
N ARG A 49 16.67 6.70 1.60
CA ARG A 49 15.89 5.49 1.92
C ARG A 49 14.93 5.68 3.08
N SER A 50 15.33 6.42 4.12
CA SER A 50 14.45 6.72 5.25
C SER A 50 13.20 7.50 4.79
N LEU A 51 13.40 8.54 3.97
CA LEU A 51 12.29 9.34 3.42
C LEU A 51 11.37 8.48 2.54
N VAL A 52 11.93 7.67 1.64
CA VAL A 52 11.13 6.80 0.77
C VAL A 52 10.37 5.75 1.59
N ALA A 53 10.98 5.20 2.65
CA ALA A 53 10.30 4.28 3.57
C ALA A 53 9.12 4.95 4.28
N ILE A 54 9.25 6.19 4.73
CA ILE A 54 8.17 6.97 5.34
C ILE A 54 7.04 7.21 4.33
N VAL A 55 7.37 7.68 3.13
CA VAL A 55 6.36 7.92 2.08
C VAL A 55 5.63 6.63 1.71
N THR A 56 6.36 5.52 1.60
CA THR A 56 5.76 4.21 1.33
C THR A 56 4.88 3.76 2.49
N ALA A 57 5.29 3.97 3.74
CA ALA A 57 4.49 3.65 4.92
C ALA A 57 3.18 4.44 4.93
N LEU A 58 3.25 5.76 4.72
CA LEU A 58 2.07 6.62 4.66
C LEU A 58 1.13 6.22 3.53
N PHE A 59 1.68 5.88 2.37
CA PHE A 59 0.91 5.35 1.25
C PHE A 59 0.16 4.05 1.66
N THR A 60 0.87 3.05 2.20
CA THR A 60 0.25 1.78 2.65
C THR A 60 -0.76 1.98 3.80
N VAL A 61 -0.55 2.96 4.69
CA VAL A 61 -1.57 3.32 5.70
C VAL A 61 -2.82 3.87 5.03
N GLY A 62 -2.67 4.72 4.01
CA GLY A 62 -3.80 5.26 3.25
C GLY A 62 -4.62 4.18 2.55
N THR A 63 -3.96 3.16 1.98
CA THR A 63 -4.64 2.03 1.32
C THR A 63 -5.41 1.19 2.34
N LEU A 64 -4.78 0.90 3.49
CA LEU A 64 -5.40 0.16 4.59
C LEU A 64 -6.62 0.88 5.17
N ILE A 65 -6.51 2.21 5.37
CA ILE A 65 -7.65 3.04 5.79
C ILE A 65 -8.77 2.98 4.74
N GLY A 66 -8.43 3.06 3.45
CA GLY A 66 -9.41 2.93 2.37
C GLY A 66 -10.18 1.60 2.43
N LEU A 67 -9.48 0.49 2.66
CA LEU A 67 -10.09 -0.82 2.83
C LEU A 67 -10.99 -0.89 4.07
N ILE A 68 -10.53 -0.38 5.22
CA ILE A 68 -11.32 -0.35 6.45
C ILE A 68 -12.59 0.49 6.28
N VAL A 69 -12.48 1.66 5.64
CA VAL A 69 -13.64 2.52 5.34
C VAL A 69 -14.62 1.80 4.44
N SER A 70 -14.13 1.14 3.38
CA SER A 70 -14.96 0.38 2.45
C SER A 70 -15.68 -0.80 3.11
N LEU A 71 -15.05 -1.48 4.08
CA LEU A 71 -15.65 -2.58 4.86
C LEU A 71 -16.68 -2.12 5.89
N THR A 72 -16.62 -0.88 6.34
CA THR A 72 -17.43 -0.38 7.47
C THR A 72 -18.59 0.49 7.01
N VAL A 73 -18.28 1.62 6.36
CA VAL A 73 -19.26 2.63 5.95
C VAL A 73 -19.37 2.77 4.43
N GLY A 74 -18.55 2.03 3.70
CA GLY A 74 -18.48 2.09 2.24
C GLY A 74 -17.58 3.22 1.77
N LEU A 75 -17.05 3.07 0.56
CA LEU A 75 -16.12 4.01 -0.06
C LEU A 75 -16.61 4.32 -1.48
N PHE A 76 -16.97 5.58 -1.74
CA PHE A 76 -17.51 6.04 -3.03
C PHE A 76 -18.70 5.21 -3.55
N GLY A 77 -19.57 4.75 -2.65
CA GLY A 77 -20.74 3.93 -2.98
C GLY A 77 -20.46 2.43 -3.11
N MET A 78 -19.22 1.99 -2.94
CA MET A 78 -18.84 0.58 -2.89
C MET A 78 -18.67 0.12 -1.43
N HIS A 79 -19.38 -0.94 -1.06
CA HIS A 79 -19.22 -1.61 0.23
C HIS A 79 -18.52 -2.95 0.03
N GLU A 80 -17.34 -3.08 0.64
CA GLU A 80 -16.57 -4.31 0.64
C GLU A 80 -17.12 -5.28 1.71
N VAL A 81 -16.91 -6.58 1.52
CA VAL A 81 -17.23 -7.60 2.53
C VAL A 81 -16.02 -8.45 2.84
N MET A 82 -15.91 -8.94 4.08
CA MET A 82 -14.75 -9.73 4.52
C MET A 82 -14.52 -11.01 3.71
N GLN A 83 -15.58 -11.56 3.12
CA GLN A 83 -15.55 -12.76 2.29
C GLN A 83 -15.09 -12.48 0.84
N ALA A 84 -14.96 -11.21 0.46
CA ALA A 84 -14.50 -10.87 -0.87
C ALA A 84 -13.05 -11.36 -1.09
N PRO A 85 -12.71 -11.79 -2.31
CA PRO A 85 -11.38 -12.26 -2.63
C PRO A 85 -10.29 -11.26 -2.20
N PHE A 86 -9.21 -11.77 -1.63
CA PHE A 86 -8.03 -11.00 -1.23
C PHE A 86 -8.22 -9.95 -0.13
N VAL A 87 -9.41 -9.74 0.46
CA VAL A 87 -9.59 -8.76 1.55
C VAL A 87 -8.71 -9.12 2.77
N VAL A 88 -8.81 -10.36 3.25
CA VAL A 88 -7.98 -10.83 4.38
C VAL A 88 -6.49 -10.78 4.02
N THR A 89 -6.13 -11.18 2.80
CA THR A 89 -4.74 -11.12 2.33
C THR A 89 -4.22 -9.69 2.30
N THR A 90 -5.04 -8.73 1.84
CA THR A 90 -4.70 -7.31 1.79
C THR A 90 -4.50 -6.76 3.19
N LEU A 91 -5.44 -7.02 4.12
CA LEU A 91 -5.31 -6.63 5.53
C LEU A 91 -3.98 -7.11 6.14
N VAL A 92 -3.64 -8.39 5.94
CA VAL A 92 -2.40 -8.96 6.47
C VAL A 92 -1.16 -8.34 5.81
N VAL A 93 -1.13 -8.26 4.48
CA VAL A 93 0.03 -7.76 3.72
C VAL A 93 0.26 -6.27 3.99
N GLU A 94 -0.79 -5.46 4.01
CA GLU A 94 -0.68 -4.02 4.26
C GLU A 94 -0.30 -3.75 5.71
N THR A 95 -0.92 -4.41 6.69
CA THR A 95 -0.57 -4.25 8.10
C THR A 95 0.89 -4.63 8.37
N ALA A 96 1.32 -5.79 7.85
CA ALA A 96 2.72 -6.20 7.96
C ALA A 96 3.66 -5.25 7.21
N GLY A 97 3.23 -4.75 6.04
CA GLY A 97 3.95 -3.75 5.25
C GLY A 97 4.18 -2.45 6.03
N VAL A 98 3.15 -1.91 6.66
CA VAL A 98 3.24 -0.70 7.50
C VAL A 98 4.26 -0.91 8.62
N VAL A 99 4.16 -2.01 9.37
CA VAL A 99 5.08 -2.31 10.48
C VAL A 99 6.52 -2.37 9.99
N VAL A 100 6.80 -3.12 8.92
CA VAL A 100 8.16 -3.26 8.36
C VAL A 100 8.70 -1.93 7.86
N LEU A 101 7.90 -1.14 7.14
CA LEU A 101 8.34 0.14 6.60
C LEU A 101 8.63 1.16 7.69
N LEU A 102 7.83 1.21 8.75
CA LEU A 102 8.09 2.06 9.92
C LEU A 102 9.37 1.65 10.64
N LEU A 103 9.62 0.34 10.81
CA LEU A 103 10.86 -0.15 11.39
C LEU A 103 12.08 0.25 10.53
N ILE A 104 12.00 0.09 9.21
CA ILE A 104 13.07 0.51 8.28
C ILE A 104 13.33 2.01 8.40
N ALA A 105 12.27 2.82 8.41
CA ALA A 105 12.36 4.28 8.55
C ALA A 105 13.08 4.67 9.85
N VAL A 106 12.68 4.09 10.99
CA VAL A 106 13.31 4.37 12.29
C VAL A 106 14.76 3.93 12.33
N LEU A 107 15.08 2.72 11.85
CA LEU A 107 16.43 2.18 11.87
C LEU A 107 17.38 3.01 10.98
N HIS A 108 16.98 3.30 9.75
CA HIS A 108 17.82 4.10 8.84
C HIS A 108 17.97 5.55 9.31
N HIS A 109 16.93 6.15 9.90
CA HIS A 109 17.03 7.50 10.48
C HIS A 109 18.05 7.57 11.61
N ARG A 110 18.16 6.51 12.43
CA ARG A 110 19.18 6.42 13.48
C ARG A 110 20.58 6.28 12.89
N THR A 111 20.77 5.41 11.91
CA THR A 111 22.09 5.22 11.26
C THR A 111 22.59 6.51 10.61
N GLN A 112 21.70 7.27 9.97
CA GLN A 112 22.01 8.58 9.37
C GLN A 112 22.46 9.64 10.38
N ARG A 113 21.97 9.59 11.62
CA ARG A 113 22.35 10.54 12.69
C ARG A 113 23.70 10.24 13.33
N HIS A 114 24.23 9.02 13.14
CA HIS A 114 25.50 8.58 13.71
C HIS A 114 26.67 8.58 12.71
N GLN A 115 26.42 8.96 11.45
CA GLN A 115 27.43 9.21 10.42
C GLN A 115 27.65 10.71 10.25
#